data_AF-A0A3D4FYZ3-F1
#
_entry.id   AF-A0A3D4FYZ3-F1
#
_cell.length_a   1.000
_cell.length_b   1.000
_cell.length_c   1.000
_cell.angle_alpha   90.00
_cell.angle_beta   90.00
_cell.angle_gamma   90.00
#
_symmetry.space_group_name_H-M   'P 1'
#
loop_
_entity.id
_entity.type
_entity.pdbx_description
1 polymer ?
#
loop_
_entity_poly.entity_id
_entity_poly.type
_entity_poly.pdbx_seq_one_letter_code
_entity_poly.pdbx_strand_id
1 'polypeptide(L)'
;MNGLPPLTRVRISFGSMIAYEVIDRTVTDMEGNFTMIVTVPTWVEVDQMHYVLVSYGSRQPRQQSDGFHVTAPDGTARVVGNISSDGGDCVALRDSSEVLYNLVGEIGQWPLGARVSVTGSIADESACEEQGIAIAVREIRAL
;
A
#
# COMPACT_ATOMS: atom_id res chain seq x y z
N MET A 1 2.72 -14.12 -7.85
CA MET A 1 2.43 -15.22 -6.90
C MET A 1 2.61 -16.54 -7.63
N ASN A 2 3.56 -17.40 -7.24
CA ASN A 2 3.76 -18.70 -7.91
C ASN A 2 3.57 -19.83 -6.90
N GLY A 3 3.06 -20.98 -7.37
CA GLY A 3 3.07 -22.23 -6.58
C GLY A 3 1.89 -22.43 -5.63
N LEU A 4 0.66 -22.04 -6.02
CA LEU A 4 -0.52 -22.52 -5.31
C LEU A 4 -0.84 -23.97 -5.72
N PRO A 5 -1.47 -24.77 -4.84
CA PRO A 5 -1.89 -26.11 -5.22
C PRO A 5 -2.90 -26.07 -6.38
N PRO A 6 -2.81 -27.00 -7.35
CA PRO A 6 -3.74 -27.06 -8.46
C PRO A 6 -5.15 -27.48 -8.01
N LEU A 7 -6.16 -27.10 -8.80
CA LEU A 7 -7.57 -27.49 -8.60
C LEU A 7 -8.08 -27.25 -7.18
N THR A 8 -7.59 -26.19 -6.53
CA THR A 8 -7.81 -25.93 -5.11
C THR A 8 -8.66 -24.69 -4.93
N ARG A 9 -9.67 -24.78 -4.05
CA ARG A 9 -10.45 -23.61 -3.64
C ARG A 9 -9.60 -22.67 -2.79
N VAL A 10 -9.41 -21.46 -3.28
CA VAL A 10 -8.71 -20.38 -2.58
C VAL A 10 -9.69 -19.30 -2.14
N ARG A 11 -9.32 -18.57 -1.09
CA ARG A 11 -9.98 -17.33 -0.67
C ARG A 11 -9.04 -16.19 -0.93
N ILE A 12 -9.57 -15.15 -1.57
CA ILE A 12 -8.85 -13.92 -1.82
C ILE A 12 -9.32 -12.89 -0.79
N SER A 13 -8.37 -12.33 -0.08
CA SER A 13 -8.61 -11.26 0.89
C SER A 13 -7.92 -9.98 0.47
N PHE A 14 -8.45 -8.86 0.92
CA PHE A 14 -7.91 -7.52 0.71
C PHE A 14 -7.82 -6.81 2.06
N GLY A 15 -6.74 -6.05 2.28
CA GLY A 15 -6.56 -5.29 3.52
C GLY A 15 -5.09 -5.04 3.84
N SER A 16 -4.83 -4.63 5.08
CA SER A 16 -3.50 -4.57 5.66
C SER A 16 -3.10 -5.96 6.22
N MET A 17 -1.87 -6.07 6.73
CA MET A 17 -1.41 -7.30 7.38
C MET A 17 -2.13 -7.59 8.72
N ILE A 18 -2.74 -6.57 9.33
CA ILE A 18 -3.40 -6.66 10.63
C ILE A 18 -4.92 -6.81 10.45
N ALA A 19 -5.50 -6.15 9.45
CA ALA A 19 -6.94 -6.16 9.18
C ALA A 19 -7.21 -6.41 7.69
N TYR A 20 -7.82 -7.55 7.38
CA TYR A 20 -8.20 -7.94 6.02
C TYR A 20 -9.52 -8.70 5.99
N GLU A 21 -10.22 -8.57 4.87
CA GLU A 21 -11.49 -9.25 4.62
C GLU A 21 -11.45 -10.08 3.35
N VAL A 22 -12.20 -11.19 3.33
CA VAL A 22 -12.34 -12.02 2.13
C VAL A 22 -13.23 -11.30 1.13
N ILE A 23 -12.67 -10.91 -0.01
CA ILE A 23 -13.37 -10.23 -1.09
C ILE A 23 -13.87 -11.18 -2.17
N ASP A 24 -13.22 -12.34 -2.34
CA ASP A 24 -13.61 -13.31 -3.37
C ASP A 24 -13.17 -14.74 -3.03
N ARG A 25 -13.71 -15.72 -3.76
CA ARG A 25 -13.32 -17.14 -3.70
C ARG A 25 -13.29 -17.70 -5.12
N THR A 26 -12.18 -18.35 -5.47
CA THR A 26 -12.02 -18.99 -6.78
C THR A 26 -11.36 -20.37 -6.64
N VAL A 27 -11.20 -21.07 -7.75
CA VAL A 27 -10.50 -22.35 -7.84
C VAL A 27 -9.32 -22.16 -8.77
N THR A 28 -8.13 -22.59 -8.34
CA THR A 28 -6.95 -22.61 -9.19
C THR A 28 -7.08 -23.62 -10.32
N ASP A 29 -6.41 -23.38 -11.44
CA ASP A 29 -6.37 -24.30 -12.58
C ASP A 29 -5.45 -25.51 -12.31
N MET A 30 -5.20 -26.32 -13.35
CA MET A 30 -4.34 -27.51 -13.27
C MET A 30 -2.87 -27.20 -12.96
N GLU A 31 -2.45 -25.95 -13.16
CA GLU A 31 -1.08 -25.48 -12.92
C GLU A 31 -0.98 -24.71 -11.59
N GLY A 32 -2.11 -24.49 -10.91
CA GLY A 32 -2.16 -23.70 -9.67
C GLY A 32 -2.36 -22.20 -9.91
N ASN A 33 -2.69 -21.78 -11.13
CA ASN A 33 -2.88 -20.36 -11.45
C ASN A 33 -4.35 -19.95 -11.30
N PHE A 34 -4.57 -18.65 -11.17
CA PHE A 34 -5.87 -18.01 -11.35
C PHE A 34 -5.66 -16.56 -11.76
N THR A 35 -6.67 -15.95 -12.38
CA THR A 35 -6.70 -14.51 -12.67
C THR A 35 -7.96 -13.91 -12.09
N MET A 36 -7.87 -12.70 -11.56
CA MET A 36 -9.01 -11.96 -11.06
C MET A 36 -8.82 -10.47 -11.27
N ILE A 37 -9.93 -9.73 -11.26
CA ILE A 37 -9.94 -8.28 -11.19
C ILE A 37 -10.45 -7.92 -9.80
N VAL A 38 -9.68 -7.13 -9.07
CA VAL A 38 -10.07 -6.62 -7.75
C VAL A 38 -10.49 -5.17 -7.89
N THR A 39 -11.75 -4.88 -7.58
CA THR A 39 -12.19 -3.51 -7.33
C THR A 39 -11.85 -3.18 -5.88
N VAL A 40 -11.13 -2.08 -5.65
CA VAL A 40 -10.80 -1.61 -4.29
C VAL A 40 -12.11 -1.40 -3.51
N PRO A 41 -12.31 -2.10 -2.37
CA PRO A 41 -13.53 -1.96 -1.59
C PRO A 41 -13.68 -0.56 -0.97
N THR A 42 -14.92 -0.08 -0.83
CA THR A 42 -15.21 1.28 -0.34
C THR A 42 -14.95 1.48 1.16
N TRP A 43 -14.80 0.39 1.91
CA TRP A 43 -14.53 0.42 3.36
C TRP A 43 -13.03 0.53 3.68
N VAL A 44 -12.17 0.48 2.66
CA VAL A 44 -10.72 0.51 2.81
C VAL A 44 -10.26 1.89 3.24
N GLU A 45 -9.42 1.93 4.27
CA GLU A 45 -8.69 3.13 4.67
C GLU A 45 -7.64 3.45 3.62
N VAL A 46 -7.59 4.70 3.15
CA VAL A 46 -6.68 5.12 2.07
C VAL A 46 -5.30 5.55 2.57
N ASP A 47 -5.04 5.47 3.87
CA ASP A 47 -3.82 5.99 4.51
C ASP A 47 -2.82 4.93 4.98
N GLN A 48 -2.96 3.70 4.47
CA GLN A 48 -2.07 2.59 4.78
C GLN A 48 -1.80 1.71 3.54
N MET A 49 -0.76 0.89 3.64
CA MET A 49 -0.41 -0.08 2.59
C MET A 49 -1.34 -1.30 2.64
N HIS A 50 -1.75 -1.73 1.45
CA HIS A 50 -2.67 -2.84 1.25
C HIS A 50 -2.02 -3.98 0.49
N TYR A 51 -2.62 -5.16 0.66
CA TYR A 51 -2.19 -6.41 0.06
C TYR A 51 -3.39 -7.17 -0.49
N VAL A 52 -3.15 -7.89 -1.58
CA VAL A 52 -4.01 -9.00 -1.97
C VAL A 52 -3.42 -10.26 -1.34
N LEU A 53 -4.22 -10.93 -0.51
CA LEU A 53 -3.82 -12.08 0.27
C LEU A 53 -4.56 -13.32 -0.23
N VAL A 54 -3.87 -14.46 -0.35
CA VAL A 54 -4.47 -15.73 -0.77
C VAL A 54 -4.34 -16.75 0.34
N SER A 55 -5.45 -17.37 0.73
CA SER A 55 -5.49 -18.46 1.71
C SER A 55 -6.18 -19.71 1.16
N TYR A 56 -5.71 -20.88 1.59
CA TYR A 56 -6.30 -22.18 1.25
C TYR A 56 -6.10 -23.17 2.40
N GLY A 57 -7.03 -24.12 2.54
CA GLY A 57 -7.11 -25.02 3.70
C GLY A 57 -7.55 -24.27 4.97
N SER A 58 -6.64 -23.51 5.59
CA SER A 58 -6.93 -22.62 6.72
C SER A 58 -7.38 -21.22 6.27
N ARG A 59 -7.68 -20.34 7.24
CA ARG A 59 -7.97 -18.92 6.99
C ARG A 59 -6.70 -18.04 6.95
N GLN A 60 -5.55 -18.57 7.35
CA GLN A 60 -4.31 -17.80 7.38
C GLN A 60 -3.79 -17.62 5.94
N PRO A 61 -3.41 -16.39 5.55
CA PRO A 61 -2.75 -16.13 4.27
C PRO A 61 -1.53 -17.04 4.08
N ARG A 62 -1.38 -17.58 2.88
CA ARG A 62 -0.26 -18.42 2.44
C ARG A 62 0.59 -17.73 1.39
N GLN A 63 -0.02 -16.81 0.64
CA GLN A 63 0.62 -15.98 -0.36
C GLN A 63 0.11 -14.55 -0.21
N GLN A 64 0.94 -13.59 -0.59
CA GLN A 64 0.60 -12.17 -0.63
C GLN A 64 1.15 -11.54 -1.91
N SER A 65 0.52 -10.46 -2.36
CA SER A 65 1.08 -9.57 -3.36
C SER A 65 2.22 -8.76 -2.74
N ASP A 66 2.95 -8.03 -3.58
CA ASP A 66 3.67 -6.86 -3.11
C ASP A 66 2.65 -5.87 -2.50
N GLY A 67 3.10 -5.10 -1.50
CA GLY A 67 2.26 -4.07 -0.92
C GLY A 67 2.04 -2.94 -1.92
N PHE A 68 0.88 -2.30 -1.86
CA PHE A 68 0.57 -1.13 -2.66
C PHE A 68 -0.22 -0.10 -1.86
N HIS A 69 -0.07 1.16 -2.22
CA HIS A 69 -0.82 2.24 -1.60
C HIS A 69 -2.16 2.43 -2.33
N VAL A 70 -3.26 2.43 -1.58
CA VAL A 70 -4.60 2.62 -2.14
C VAL A 70 -4.90 4.11 -2.23
N THR A 71 -5.39 4.56 -3.38
CA THR A 71 -5.84 5.94 -3.57
C THR A 71 -7.36 6.04 -3.49
N ALA A 72 -7.85 7.25 -3.29
CA ALA A 72 -9.23 7.60 -3.60
C ALA A 72 -9.54 7.44 -5.10
N PRO A 73 -10.82 7.39 -5.50
CA PRO A 73 -11.21 7.22 -6.91
C PRO A 73 -10.70 8.30 -7.87
N ASP A 74 -10.39 9.50 -7.35
CA ASP A 74 -9.81 10.61 -8.10
C ASP A 74 -8.27 10.54 -8.21
N GLY A 75 -7.66 9.46 -7.68
CA GLY A 75 -6.20 9.29 -7.62
C GLY A 75 -5.54 9.98 -6.42
N THR A 76 -6.31 10.60 -5.52
CA THR A 76 -5.75 11.22 -4.31
C THR A 76 -5.17 10.16 -3.38
N ALA A 77 -3.88 10.26 -3.08
CA ALA A 77 -3.20 9.50 -2.04
C ALA A 77 -3.23 10.29 -0.73
N ARG A 78 -3.33 9.58 0.40
CA ARG A 78 -3.23 10.17 1.73
C ARG A 78 -2.29 9.32 2.56
N VAL A 79 -1.39 9.92 3.33
CA VAL A 79 -0.53 9.18 4.25
C VAL A 79 -0.47 9.90 5.58
N VAL A 80 -0.43 9.13 6.66
CA VAL A 80 -0.14 9.63 8.01
C VAL A 80 1.13 8.97 8.50
N GLY A 81 2.06 9.78 8.99
CA GLY A 81 3.34 9.28 9.47
C GLY A 81 4.22 10.33 10.09
N ASN A 82 5.48 9.97 10.30
CA ASN A 82 6.50 10.82 10.89
C ASN A 82 7.52 11.23 9.83
N ILE A 83 7.88 12.51 9.81
CA ILE A 83 8.97 13.01 8.97
C ILE A 83 10.27 12.31 9.36
N SER A 84 10.98 11.76 8.38
CA SER A 84 12.23 11.02 8.58
C SER A 84 13.34 11.56 7.68
N SER A 85 14.58 11.20 8.02
CA SER A 85 15.79 11.48 7.24
C SER A 85 16.14 10.38 6.24
N ASP A 86 15.22 9.43 6.04
CA ASP A 86 15.50 8.18 5.30
C ASP A 86 15.27 8.30 3.79
N GLY A 87 14.96 9.51 3.30
CA GLY A 87 14.70 9.79 1.88
C GLY A 87 15.91 10.37 1.15
N GLY A 88 17.11 10.25 1.73
CA GLY A 88 18.33 10.88 1.23
C GLY A 88 18.19 12.40 1.11
N ASP A 89 18.15 12.89 -0.13
CA ASP A 89 18.03 14.31 -0.46
C ASP A 89 16.58 14.85 -0.41
N CYS A 90 15.59 13.95 -0.31
CA CYS A 90 14.19 14.33 -0.18
C CYS A 90 13.70 14.23 1.26
N VAL A 91 12.69 15.05 1.58
CA VAL A 91 11.95 14.86 2.82
C VAL A 91 11.19 13.56 2.72
N ALA A 92 11.46 12.66 3.66
CA ALA A 92 10.78 11.39 3.75
C ALA A 92 9.72 11.41 4.87
N LEU A 93 8.78 10.48 4.73
CA LEU A 93 7.79 10.16 5.74
C LEU A 93 7.72 8.64 5.91
N ARG A 94 7.70 8.18 7.17
CA ARG A 94 7.38 6.79 7.50
C ARG A 94 5.99 6.68 8.12
N ASP A 95 5.17 5.82 7.57
CA ASP A 95 3.87 5.50 8.19
C ASP A 95 4.02 4.53 9.37
N SER A 96 2.90 4.20 10.02
CA SER A 96 2.88 3.26 11.15
C SER A 96 3.26 1.82 10.79
N SER A 97 3.32 1.49 9.50
CA SER A 97 3.75 0.21 8.97
C SER A 97 5.20 0.24 8.48
N GLU A 98 5.96 1.29 8.84
CA GLU A 98 7.35 1.54 8.44
C GLU A 98 7.55 1.72 6.94
N VAL A 99 6.48 1.98 6.17
CA VAL A 99 6.55 2.21 4.73
C VAL A 99 7.12 3.61 4.48
N LEU A 100 8.12 3.67 3.59
CA LEU A 100 8.81 4.90 3.24
C LEU A 100 8.12 5.61 2.06
N TYR A 101 7.77 6.86 2.28
CA TYR A 101 7.21 7.76 1.27
C TYR A 101 8.15 8.94 1.05
N ASN A 102 8.42 9.23 -0.23
CA ASN A 102 9.25 10.36 -0.64
C ASN A 102 8.32 11.53 -1.01
N LEU A 103 8.44 12.64 -0.29
CA LEU A 103 7.60 13.82 -0.50
C LEU A 103 8.23 14.73 -1.55
N VAL A 104 7.54 14.96 -2.67
CA VAL A 104 8.02 15.82 -3.76
C VAL A 104 7.15 17.06 -3.92
N GLY A 105 7.78 18.19 -4.28
CA GLY A 105 7.14 19.50 -4.45
C GLY A 105 7.49 20.51 -3.36
N GLU A 106 6.72 21.59 -3.28
CA GLU A 106 6.93 22.66 -2.30
C GLU A 106 6.31 22.29 -0.95
N ILE A 107 7.09 21.60 -0.12
CA ILE A 107 6.64 21.05 1.18
C ILE A 107 7.05 21.88 2.40
N GLY A 108 7.91 22.89 2.21
CA GLY A 108 8.47 23.68 3.29
C GLY A 108 9.47 22.90 4.17
N GLN A 109 9.76 23.43 5.36
CA GLN A 109 10.64 22.79 6.33
C GLN A 109 9.83 22.16 7.46
N TRP A 110 10.10 20.88 7.73
CA TRP A 110 9.46 20.14 8.82
C TRP A 110 10.52 19.53 9.74
N PRO A 111 10.33 19.56 11.07
CA PRO A 111 11.22 18.89 12.01
C PRO A 111 11.21 17.37 11.79
N LEU A 112 12.37 16.74 11.91
CA LEU A 112 12.45 15.28 11.98
C LEU A 112 11.61 14.76 13.15
N GLY A 113 10.89 13.67 12.92
CA GLY A 113 9.95 13.07 13.88
C GLY A 113 8.58 13.76 13.94
N ALA A 114 8.38 14.90 13.27
CA ALA A 114 7.07 15.57 13.25
C ALA A 114 6.01 14.62 12.66
N ARG A 115 4.90 14.44 13.38
CA ARG A 115 3.77 13.64 12.90
C ARG A 115 2.89 14.51 12.00
N VAL A 116 2.67 14.06 10.77
CA VAL A 116 1.93 14.81 9.76
C VAL A 116 0.95 13.93 9.00
N SER A 117 -0.07 14.57 8.41
CA SER A 117 -0.89 13.99 7.36
C SER A 117 -0.57 14.67 6.03
N VAL A 118 -0.23 13.87 5.03
CA VAL A 118 0.07 14.30 3.67
C VAL A 118 -1.06 13.89 2.75
N THR A 119 -1.47 14.78 1.86
CA THR A 119 -2.42 14.51 0.78
C THR A 119 -1.78 14.92 -0.56
N GLY A 120 -1.89 14.07 -1.56
CA GLY A 120 -1.23 14.27 -2.85
C GLY A 120 -1.63 13.24 -3.90
N SER A 121 -0.75 13.01 -4.86
CA SER A 121 -0.90 11.96 -5.88
C SER A 121 0.36 11.11 -5.94
N ILE A 122 0.21 9.82 -6.25
CA ILE A 122 1.35 8.93 -6.50
C ILE A 122 2.07 9.42 -7.76
N ALA A 123 3.40 9.56 -7.68
CA ALA A 123 4.24 9.91 -8.82
C ALA A 123 5.00 8.67 -9.30
N ASP A 124 5.09 8.49 -10.63
CA ASP A 124 5.74 7.33 -11.26
C ASP A 124 7.26 7.31 -11.07
N GLU A 125 7.87 8.48 -10.92
CA GLU A 125 9.31 8.65 -10.69
C GLU A 125 9.51 9.49 -9.43
N SER A 126 10.24 8.94 -8.46
CA SER A 126 10.79 9.77 -7.42
C SER A 126 11.91 10.62 -8.05
N ALA A 127 11.76 11.95 -8.03
CA ALA A 127 12.90 12.85 -8.19
C ALA A 127 14.00 12.59 -7.12
N CYS A 128 13.66 11.79 -6.12
CA CYS A 128 14.51 11.27 -5.07
C CYS A 128 15.07 9.92 -5.54
N GLU A 129 16.40 9.78 -5.67
CA GLU A 129 17.06 8.60 -6.23
C GLU A 129 16.94 7.30 -5.36
N GLU A 130 16.11 7.33 -4.31
CA GLU A 130 15.99 6.27 -3.30
C GLU A 130 14.69 5.44 -3.37
N GLN A 131 14.71 4.27 -2.72
CA GLN A 131 13.58 3.34 -2.61
C GLN A 131 12.44 3.97 -1.80
N GLY A 132 11.23 4.01 -2.34
CA GLY A 132 10.04 4.51 -1.63
C GLY A 132 8.91 4.87 -2.58
N ILE A 133 7.73 5.13 -2.02
CA ILE A 133 6.57 5.57 -2.81
C ILE A 133 6.62 7.10 -2.92
N ALA A 134 6.74 7.63 -4.13
CA ALA A 134 6.75 9.07 -4.35
C ALA A 134 5.35 9.66 -4.25
N ILE A 135 5.19 10.72 -3.46
CA ILE A 135 3.95 11.50 -3.35
C ILE A 135 4.22 12.93 -3.77
N ALA A 136 3.60 13.34 -4.88
CA ALA A 136 3.52 14.75 -5.24
C ALA A 136 2.57 15.44 -4.28
N VAL A 137 3.13 16.22 -3.36
CA VAL A 137 2.39 16.79 -2.23
C VAL A 137 1.53 17.95 -2.71
N ARG A 138 0.23 17.86 -2.41
CA ARG A 138 -0.73 18.96 -2.55
C ARG A 138 -0.94 19.66 -1.22
N GLU A 139 -0.92 18.91 -0.13
CA GLU A 139 -1.15 19.42 1.21
C GLU A 139 -0.42 18.60 2.27
N ILE A 140 0.14 19.28 3.27
CA ILE A 140 0.78 18.69 4.44
C ILE A 140 0.33 19.44 5.70
N ARG A 141 -0.06 18.71 6.74
CA ARG A 141 -0.56 19.28 8.02
C ARG A 141 0.03 18.53 9.21
N ALA A 142 0.35 19.26 10.29
CA ALA A 142 0.70 18.67 11.58
C ALA A 142 -0.53 17.96 12.19
N LEU A 143 -0.27 16.91 12.98
CA LEU A 143 -1.27 16.17 13.77
C LEU A 143 -1.05 16.34 15.28
#